data_AF-A0A1M7ZYT1-F1
#
_entry.id   AF-A0A1M7ZYT1-F1
#
_cell.length_a   1.000
_cell.length_b   1.000
_cell.length_c   1.000
_cell.angle_alpha   90.00
_cell.angle_beta   90.00
_cell.angle_gamma   90.00
#
_symmetry.space_group_name_H-M   'P 1'
#
loop_
_entity.id
_entity.type
_entity.pdbx_description
1 polymer ?
#
loop_
_entity_poly.entity_id
_entity_poly.type
_entity_poly.pdbx_seq_one_letter_code
_entity_poly.pdbx_strand_id
1 'polypeptide(L)'
;MNIRNYNAKEAIVFRKTKEPFGGLSNMASGYALYINEVIIPSSEHLYQAMRYPTNPEIQFEIINQDNAMKAKMISNKYKAQYSRPDWEKIQIKVMRWVLEIKLAQNWDKFSAILKETQNKSIVEYATDNKIWGAKPINNDELVGVNALGRLLMELREKYISENNRIFCVNPPDVPALLLYNQHIDIICDDMIIDYHNESLLEDSLV
;
A
#
# COMPACT_ATOMS: atom_id res chain seq x y z
N MET A 1 0.96 2.25 17.37
CA MET A 1 2.40 2.29 17.07
C MET A 1 3.02 3.46 17.81
N ASN A 2 4.19 3.29 18.42
CA ASN A 2 4.87 4.34 19.20
C ASN A 2 5.83 5.17 18.33
N ILE A 3 6.13 6.39 18.78
CA ILE A 3 7.15 7.29 18.19
C ILE A 3 8.55 6.66 18.33
N ARG A 4 9.39 6.85 17.32
CA ARG A 4 10.80 6.42 17.28
C ARG A 4 11.69 7.55 16.75
N ASN A 5 12.96 7.49 17.10
CA ASN A 5 14.03 8.28 16.47
C ASN A 5 14.72 7.44 15.41
N TYR A 6 15.13 8.07 14.32
CA TYR A 6 15.81 7.46 13.19
C TYR A 6 17.06 8.26 12.85
N ASN A 7 18.19 7.59 12.68
CA ASN A 7 19.40 8.20 12.15
C ASN A 7 19.25 8.38 10.63
N ALA A 8 19.25 9.63 10.17
CA ALA A 8 19.03 9.99 8.77
C ALA A 8 20.09 9.40 7.83
N LYS A 9 21.33 9.22 8.31
CA LYS A 9 22.45 8.68 7.52
C LYS A 9 22.39 7.16 7.35
N GLU A 10 21.70 6.48 8.27
CA GLU A 10 21.58 5.01 8.30
C GLU A 10 20.21 4.53 7.78
N ALA A 11 19.34 5.47 7.40
CA ALA A 11 18.01 5.19 6.88
C ALA A 11 17.91 5.47 5.37
N ILE A 12 17.02 4.73 4.70
CA ILE A 12 16.47 5.11 3.41
C ILE A 12 15.34 6.09 3.68
N VAL A 13 15.63 7.38 3.48
CA VAL A 13 14.65 8.47 3.61
C VAL A 13 14.09 8.79 2.24
N PHE A 14 12.78 8.64 2.04
CA PHE A 14 12.10 9.00 0.79
C PHE A 14 11.04 10.08 1.02
N ARG A 15 10.86 10.95 0.02
CA ARG A 15 9.88 12.05 0.07
C ARG A 15 9.03 12.15 -1.18
N LYS A 16 9.63 12.02 -2.37
CA LYS A 16 8.92 12.14 -3.65
C LYS A 16 8.88 10.83 -4.40
N THR A 17 7.79 10.63 -5.15
CA THR A 17 7.55 9.40 -5.92
C THR A 17 8.50 9.20 -7.10
N LYS A 18 9.15 10.27 -7.58
CA LYS A 18 10.10 10.25 -8.71
C LYS A 18 11.57 10.21 -8.31
N GLU A 19 11.87 10.24 -7.02
CA GLU A 19 13.24 10.16 -6.48
C GLU A 19 13.66 8.68 -6.33
N PRO A 20 14.96 8.38 -6.08
CA PRO A 20 15.37 7.04 -5.66
C PRO A 20 14.50 6.54 -4.51
N PHE A 21 14.12 5.26 -4.55
CA PHE A 21 13.15 4.66 -3.62
C PHE A 21 11.75 5.29 -3.61
N GLY A 22 11.42 6.18 -4.56
CA GLY A 22 10.08 6.80 -4.66
C GLY A 22 8.96 5.79 -4.84
N GLY A 23 9.26 4.60 -5.36
CA GLY A 23 8.35 3.45 -5.43
C GLY A 23 7.88 2.94 -4.07
N LEU A 24 8.59 3.22 -2.97
CA LEU A 24 8.17 2.89 -1.60
C LEU A 24 6.92 3.68 -1.16
N SER A 25 6.70 4.87 -1.71
CA SER A 25 5.50 5.64 -1.41
C SER A 25 4.24 4.91 -1.85
N ASN A 26 3.19 4.96 -1.03
CA ASN A 26 1.86 4.49 -1.40
C ASN A 26 1.21 5.42 -2.46
N MET A 27 1.77 6.61 -2.70
CA MET A 27 1.36 7.52 -3.78
C MET A 27 2.07 7.24 -5.13
N ALA A 28 3.03 6.32 -5.16
CA ALA A 28 3.78 6.02 -6.38
C ALA A 28 2.86 5.49 -7.49
N SER A 29 3.00 6.05 -8.70
CA SER A 29 2.33 5.55 -9.90
C SER A 29 3.08 4.35 -10.49
N GLY A 30 2.42 3.63 -11.39
CA GLY A 30 2.99 2.42 -12.02
C GLY A 30 3.06 1.22 -11.08
N TYR A 31 2.15 1.20 -10.09
CA TYR A 31 1.84 0.06 -9.21
C TYR A 31 0.33 -0.04 -9.10
N ALA A 32 -0.34 -0.17 -10.24
CA ALA A 32 -1.79 -0.29 -10.27
C ALA A 32 -2.20 -1.58 -9.55
N LEU A 33 -3.38 -1.54 -8.93
CA LEU A 33 -3.99 -2.67 -8.23
C LEU A 33 -5.24 -3.11 -8.99
N TYR A 34 -5.51 -4.39 -9.03
CA TYR A 34 -6.71 -4.96 -9.63
C TYR A 34 -7.54 -5.67 -8.56
N ILE A 35 -8.75 -5.18 -8.29
CA ILE A 35 -9.61 -5.66 -7.20
C ILE A 35 -11.05 -5.62 -7.68
N ASN A 36 -11.79 -6.74 -7.57
CA ASN A 36 -13.19 -6.84 -7.99
C ASN A 36 -13.42 -6.27 -9.41
N GLU A 37 -12.56 -6.65 -10.36
CA GLU A 37 -12.57 -6.17 -11.74
C GLU A 37 -12.29 -4.67 -11.94
N VAL A 38 -11.90 -3.96 -10.88
CA VAL A 38 -11.57 -2.53 -10.92
C VAL A 38 -10.06 -2.33 -10.94
N ILE A 39 -9.59 -1.54 -11.90
CA ILE A 39 -8.20 -1.04 -11.93
C ILE A 39 -8.11 0.19 -11.03
N ILE A 40 -7.26 0.12 -10.02
CA ILE A 40 -7.02 1.19 -9.04
C ILE A 40 -5.62 1.76 -9.27
N PRO A 41 -5.47 3.08 -9.58
CA PRO A 41 -4.20 3.61 -10.09
C PRO A 41 -3.01 3.56 -9.10
N SER A 42 -3.27 3.56 -7.80
CA SER A 42 -2.23 3.40 -6.77
C SER A 42 -2.80 2.96 -5.42
N SER A 43 -1.92 2.53 -4.52
CA SER A 43 -2.24 2.23 -3.12
C SER A 43 -2.96 3.38 -2.40
N GLU A 44 -2.60 4.64 -2.65
CA GLU A 44 -3.30 5.79 -2.06
C GLU A 44 -4.76 5.87 -2.52
N HIS A 45 -5.08 5.56 -3.78
CA HIS A 45 -6.47 5.57 -4.25
C HIS A 45 -7.31 4.55 -3.49
N LEU A 46 -6.83 3.31 -3.40
CA LEU A 46 -7.51 2.26 -2.65
C LEU A 46 -7.65 2.62 -1.17
N TYR A 47 -6.55 3.04 -0.54
CA TYR A 47 -6.55 3.43 0.86
C TYR A 47 -7.57 4.54 1.15
N GLN A 48 -7.67 5.56 0.28
CA GLN A 48 -8.65 6.62 0.46
C GLN A 48 -10.09 6.15 0.20
N ALA A 49 -10.32 5.29 -0.79
CA ALA A 49 -11.65 4.72 -1.07
C ALA A 49 -12.17 3.86 0.10
N MET A 50 -11.29 3.10 0.77
CA MET A 50 -11.66 2.25 1.92
C MET A 50 -12.14 3.02 3.15
N ARG A 51 -11.95 4.34 3.19
CA ARG A 51 -12.55 5.21 4.22
C ARG A 51 -14.06 5.37 4.07
N TYR A 52 -14.61 5.09 2.88
CA TYR A 52 -16.01 5.37 2.50
C TYR A 52 -16.75 4.11 2.03
N PRO A 53 -16.85 3.06 2.87
CA PRO A 53 -17.30 1.73 2.44
C PRO A 53 -18.76 1.70 1.96
N THR A 54 -19.62 2.60 2.46
CA THR A 54 -21.05 2.66 2.13
C THR A 54 -21.39 3.78 1.14
N ASN A 55 -20.38 4.39 0.52
CA ASN A 55 -20.53 5.54 -0.37
C ASN A 55 -19.79 5.26 -1.70
N PRO A 56 -20.35 4.38 -2.55
CA PRO A 56 -19.71 3.97 -3.80
C PRO A 56 -19.44 5.14 -4.75
N GLU A 57 -20.26 6.19 -4.71
CA GLU A 57 -20.07 7.42 -5.47
C GLU A 57 -18.80 8.19 -5.07
N ILE A 58 -18.50 8.22 -3.76
CA ILE A 58 -17.27 8.85 -3.24
C ILE A 58 -16.07 7.98 -3.60
N GLN A 59 -16.17 6.66 -3.48
CA GLN A 59 -15.13 5.74 -3.92
C GLN A 59 -14.83 5.93 -5.41
N PHE A 60 -15.85 6.12 -6.23
CA PHE A 60 -15.71 6.32 -7.67
C PHE A 60 -14.99 7.63 -7.98
N GLU A 61 -15.42 8.74 -7.36
CA GLU A 61 -14.78 10.04 -7.53
C GLU A 61 -13.30 10.01 -7.11
N ILE A 62 -12.96 9.27 -6.04
CA ILE A 62 -11.58 9.09 -5.57
C ILE A 62 -10.74 8.28 -6.57
N ILE A 63 -11.24 7.10 -7.00
CA ILE A 63 -10.50 6.18 -7.87
C ILE A 63 -10.29 6.76 -9.26
N ASN A 64 -11.25 7.54 -9.77
CA ASN A 64 -11.19 8.14 -11.09
C ASN A 64 -10.29 9.39 -11.18
N GLN A 65 -9.50 9.70 -10.16
CA GLN A 65 -8.56 10.81 -10.20
C GLN A 65 -7.27 10.44 -10.94
N ASP A 66 -6.70 11.41 -11.67
CA ASP A 66 -5.47 11.20 -12.46
C ASP A 66 -4.23 10.86 -11.60
N ASN A 67 -4.26 11.19 -10.31
CA ASN A 67 -3.14 10.93 -9.42
C ASN A 67 -3.53 10.85 -7.95
N ALA A 68 -2.65 10.20 -7.19
CA ALA A 68 -2.80 9.91 -5.77
C ALA A 68 -3.05 11.17 -4.90
N MET A 69 -2.43 12.31 -5.25
CA MET A 69 -2.63 13.54 -4.49
C MET A 69 -4.05 14.10 -4.68
N LYS A 70 -4.57 14.05 -5.91
CA LYS A 70 -5.97 14.41 -6.18
C LYS A 70 -6.93 13.45 -5.49
N ALA A 71 -6.68 12.14 -5.53
CA ALA A 71 -7.49 11.14 -4.82
C ALA A 71 -7.60 11.45 -3.30
N LYS A 72 -6.48 11.78 -2.67
CA LYS A 72 -6.43 12.23 -1.27
C LYS A 72 -7.17 13.56 -1.05
N MET A 73 -7.07 14.50 -1.98
CA MET A 73 -7.77 15.78 -1.91
C MET A 73 -9.30 15.58 -1.94
N ILE A 74 -9.80 14.73 -2.85
CA ILE A 74 -11.22 14.36 -2.93
C ILE A 74 -11.67 13.67 -1.64
N SER A 75 -10.91 12.71 -1.14
CA SER A 75 -11.21 12.10 0.17
C SER A 75 -11.31 13.16 1.28
N ASN A 76 -10.35 14.07 1.39
CA ASN A 76 -10.38 15.11 2.42
C ASN A 76 -11.62 16.02 2.34
N LYS A 77 -12.17 16.29 1.16
CA LYS A 77 -13.44 17.03 0.97
C LYS A 77 -14.61 16.34 1.68
N TYR A 78 -14.69 15.01 1.61
CA TYR A 78 -15.79 14.23 2.20
C TYR A 78 -15.54 13.73 3.62
N LYS A 79 -14.27 13.78 4.08
CA LYS A 79 -13.83 13.20 5.36
C LYS A 79 -14.72 13.57 6.54
N ALA A 80 -15.11 14.84 6.68
CA ALA A 80 -15.85 15.30 7.84
C ALA A 80 -17.26 14.72 7.96
N GLN A 81 -17.90 14.36 6.84
CA GLN A 81 -19.30 13.94 6.80
C GLN A 81 -19.46 12.43 6.57
N TYR A 82 -18.59 11.82 5.76
CA TYR A 82 -18.80 10.46 5.24
C TYR A 82 -17.73 9.45 5.69
N SER A 83 -16.71 9.89 6.44
CA SER A 83 -15.70 8.95 6.93
C SER A 83 -16.33 7.92 7.85
N ARG A 84 -16.01 6.64 7.65
CA ARG A 84 -16.37 5.58 8.60
C ARG A 84 -15.85 5.91 10.02
N PRO A 85 -16.63 5.59 11.08
CA PRO A 85 -16.34 6.04 12.44
C PRO A 85 -15.18 5.29 13.12
N ASP A 86 -14.77 4.15 12.58
CA ASP A 86 -13.66 3.32 13.07
C ASP A 86 -12.34 3.58 12.33
N TRP A 87 -12.30 4.55 11.40
CA TRP A 87 -11.17 4.79 10.51
C TRP A 87 -9.82 4.87 11.24
N GLU A 88 -9.74 5.66 12.30
CA GLU A 88 -8.52 5.87 13.07
C GLU A 88 -7.98 4.57 13.70
N LYS A 89 -8.88 3.62 14.02
CA LYS A 89 -8.55 2.31 14.57
C LYS A 89 -8.05 1.33 13.50
N ILE A 90 -8.58 1.42 12.28
CA ILE A 90 -8.30 0.44 11.22
C ILE A 90 -7.28 0.92 10.18
N GLN A 91 -6.97 2.22 10.09
CA GLN A 91 -6.18 2.80 9.00
C GLN A 91 -4.81 2.12 8.77
N ILE A 92 -4.16 1.66 9.84
CA ILE A 92 -2.89 0.92 9.74
C ILE A 92 -3.12 -0.49 9.17
N LYS A 93 -4.20 -1.16 9.58
CA LYS A 93 -4.61 -2.48 9.08
C LYS A 93 -4.94 -2.41 7.59
N VAL A 94 -5.68 -1.38 7.18
CA VAL A 94 -6.01 -1.12 5.77
C VAL A 94 -4.73 -0.83 4.97
N MET A 95 -3.87 0.08 5.40
CA MET A 95 -2.63 0.38 4.66
C MET A 95 -1.72 -0.84 4.52
N ARG A 96 -1.59 -1.66 5.57
CA ARG A 96 -0.85 -2.93 5.51
C ARG A 96 -1.37 -3.80 4.37
N TRP A 97 -2.67 -4.07 4.39
CA TRP A 97 -3.33 -4.89 3.38
C TRP A 97 -3.15 -4.32 1.97
N VAL A 98 -3.31 -3.02 1.79
CA VAL A 98 -3.08 -2.35 0.50
C VAL A 98 -1.64 -2.51 0.00
N LEU A 99 -0.65 -2.43 0.90
CA LEU A 99 0.75 -2.63 0.52
C LEU A 99 1.07 -4.10 0.22
N GLU A 100 0.40 -5.05 0.88
CA GLU A 100 0.49 -6.47 0.55
C GLU A 100 -0.06 -6.75 -0.86
N ILE A 101 -1.20 -6.15 -1.23
CA ILE A 101 -1.74 -6.26 -2.61
C ILE A 101 -0.76 -5.65 -3.62
N LYS A 102 -0.24 -4.45 -3.30
CA LYS A 102 0.77 -3.79 -4.13
C LYS A 102 1.97 -4.71 -4.37
N LEU A 103 2.44 -5.40 -3.34
CA LEU A 103 3.54 -6.34 -3.45
C LEU A 103 3.19 -7.58 -4.27
N ALA A 104 2.04 -8.20 -4.01
CA ALA A 104 1.59 -9.40 -4.71
C ALA A 104 1.49 -9.15 -6.23
N GLN A 105 0.75 -8.11 -6.63
CA GLN A 105 0.45 -7.82 -8.04
C GLN A 105 1.57 -7.08 -8.78
N ASN A 106 2.59 -6.59 -8.07
CA ASN A 106 3.74 -5.91 -8.68
C ASN A 106 5.05 -6.50 -8.18
N TRP A 107 5.10 -7.83 -8.07
CA TRP A 107 6.18 -8.56 -7.41
C TRP A 107 7.56 -8.12 -7.91
N ASP A 108 7.84 -8.27 -9.21
CA ASP A 108 9.18 -8.02 -9.76
C ASP A 108 9.68 -6.60 -9.47
N LYS A 109 8.81 -5.61 -9.67
CA LYS A 109 9.17 -4.20 -9.51
C LYS A 109 9.25 -3.78 -8.04
N PHE A 110 8.25 -4.13 -7.24
CA PHE A 110 8.16 -3.64 -5.86
C PHE A 110 9.06 -4.42 -4.90
N SER A 111 9.21 -5.73 -5.10
CA SER A 111 10.15 -6.57 -4.33
C SER A 111 11.60 -6.12 -4.54
N ALA A 112 11.98 -5.75 -5.77
CA ALA A 112 13.32 -5.26 -6.09
C ALA A 112 13.66 -4.00 -5.27
N ILE A 113 12.75 -3.02 -5.24
CA ILE A 113 12.95 -1.79 -4.44
C ILE A 113 13.04 -2.10 -2.95
N LEU A 114 12.20 -3.00 -2.42
CA LEU A 114 12.28 -3.41 -1.02
C LEU A 114 13.62 -4.10 -0.72
N LYS A 115 14.11 -4.96 -1.61
CA LYS A 115 15.40 -5.65 -1.47
C LYS A 115 16.57 -4.67 -1.46
N GLU A 116 16.55 -3.63 -2.29
CA GLU A 116 17.58 -2.59 -2.34
C GLU A 116 17.72 -1.82 -1.02
N THR A 117 16.68 -1.79 -0.17
CA THR A 117 16.77 -1.14 1.16
C THR A 117 17.60 -1.93 2.17
N GLN A 118 17.96 -3.19 1.88
CA GLN A 118 18.75 -4.08 2.74
C GLN A 118 18.18 -4.13 4.16
N ASN A 119 19.02 -3.97 5.20
CA ASN A 119 18.60 -3.91 6.60
C ASN A 119 18.40 -2.48 7.12
N LYS A 120 18.44 -1.47 6.24
CA LYS A 120 18.30 -0.08 6.65
C LYS A 120 16.87 0.22 7.10
N SER A 121 16.72 1.19 7.99
CA SER A 121 15.40 1.73 8.31
C SER A 121 14.81 2.39 7.07
N ILE A 122 13.53 2.15 6.79
CA ILE A 122 12.79 2.85 5.74
C ILE A 122 11.99 3.97 6.40
N VAL A 123 12.15 5.20 5.94
CA VAL A 123 11.52 6.38 6.57
C VAL A 123 10.86 7.27 5.52
N GLU A 124 9.54 7.45 5.66
CA GLU A 124 8.83 8.47 4.90
C GLU A 124 9.10 9.84 5.54
N TYR A 125 9.68 10.77 4.77
CA TYR A 125 9.86 12.14 5.21
C TYR A 125 8.52 12.85 5.33
N ALA A 126 8.22 13.36 6.52
CA ALA A 126 7.05 14.18 6.80
C ALA A 126 7.45 15.60 7.19
N THR A 127 6.61 16.57 6.83
CA THR A 127 6.74 17.96 7.28
C THR A 127 6.00 18.23 8.59
N ASP A 128 5.18 17.29 9.05
CA ASP A 128 4.35 17.39 10.26
C ASP A 128 4.37 16.08 11.07
N ASN A 129 3.76 16.11 12.26
CA ASN A 129 3.72 14.98 13.20
C ASN A 129 2.65 13.94 12.81
N LYS A 130 2.46 13.66 11.53
CA LYS A 130 1.51 12.63 11.08
C LYS A 130 2.05 11.23 11.40
N ILE A 131 1.12 10.30 11.60
CA ILE A 131 1.43 8.91 11.95
C ILE A 131 2.25 8.17 10.87
N TRP A 132 2.20 8.63 9.62
CA TRP A 132 2.74 7.88 8.47
C TRP A 132 4.25 8.03 8.28
N GLY A 133 4.82 9.18 8.67
CA GLY A 133 6.23 9.49 8.47
C GLY A 133 6.96 9.96 9.73
N ALA A 134 8.15 10.48 9.52
CA ALA A 134 8.99 11.14 10.52
C ALA A 134 9.53 12.47 9.97
N LYS A 135 9.69 13.45 10.85
CA LYS A 135 10.21 14.78 10.50
C LYS A 135 11.62 14.97 11.07
N PRO A 136 12.48 15.77 10.42
CA PRO A 136 13.78 16.09 10.97
C PRO A 136 13.65 16.90 12.26
N ILE A 137 14.45 16.57 13.28
CA ILE A 137 14.64 17.41 14.48
C ILE A 137 15.98 18.16 14.44
N ASN A 138 16.94 17.64 13.67
CA ASN A 138 18.21 18.26 13.33
C ASN A 138 18.68 17.66 11.98
N ASN A 139 19.94 17.90 11.60
CA ASN A 139 20.48 17.41 10.32
C ASN A 139 20.67 15.89 10.26
N ASP A 140 20.73 15.21 11.40
CA ASP A 140 21.12 13.80 11.49
C ASP A 140 19.98 12.89 12.01
N GLU A 141 18.92 13.46 12.57
CA GLU A 141 17.86 12.70 13.24
C GLU A 141 16.46 13.07 12.73
N LEU A 142 15.63 12.04 12.54
CA LEU A 142 14.20 12.16 12.31
C LEU A 142 13.42 11.57 13.48
N VAL A 143 12.30 12.19 13.85
CA VAL A 143 11.37 11.68 14.87
C VAL A 143 9.98 11.51 14.29
N GLY A 144 9.33 10.38 14.61
CA GLY A 144 7.95 10.14 14.23
C GLY A 144 7.52 8.70 14.43
N VAL A 145 6.23 8.44 14.19
CA VAL A 145 5.71 7.06 14.20
C VAL A 145 6.23 6.30 12.99
N ASN A 146 6.30 6.96 11.82
CA ASN A 146 6.75 6.39 10.56
C ASN A 146 6.04 5.05 10.25
N ALA A 147 4.72 5.03 10.39
CA ALA A 147 3.93 3.82 10.19
C ALA A 147 4.13 3.24 8.78
N LEU A 148 4.21 4.07 7.73
CA LEU A 148 4.40 3.59 6.36
C LEU A 148 5.74 2.86 6.23
N GLY A 149 6.84 3.52 6.64
CA GLY A 149 8.17 2.92 6.60
C GLY A 149 8.26 1.62 7.38
N ARG A 150 7.58 1.54 8.53
CA ARG A 150 7.51 0.30 9.34
C ARG A 150 6.75 -0.82 8.66
N LEU A 151 5.61 -0.53 8.04
CA LEU A 151 4.88 -1.52 7.26
C LEU A 151 5.74 -2.06 6.11
N LEU A 152 6.48 -1.19 5.42
CA LEU A 152 7.40 -1.59 4.35
C LEU A 152 8.53 -2.49 4.84
N MET A 153 9.11 -2.19 6.01
CA MET A 153 10.12 -3.05 6.64
C MET A 153 9.55 -4.42 7.01
N GLU A 154 8.32 -4.47 7.54
CA GLU A 154 7.63 -5.72 7.85
C GLU A 154 7.35 -6.55 6.58
N LEU A 155 6.98 -5.91 5.46
CA LEU A 155 6.85 -6.61 4.17
C LEU A 155 8.19 -7.16 3.67
N ARG A 156 9.25 -6.35 3.79
CA ARG A 156 10.61 -6.76 3.41
C ARG A 156 11.04 -7.99 4.21
N GLU A 157 10.91 -7.94 5.52
CA GLU A 157 11.28 -9.05 6.40
C GLU A 157 10.50 -10.31 6.06
N LYS A 158 9.17 -10.20 5.98
CA LYS A 158 8.28 -11.36 5.79
C LYS A 158 8.38 -12.00 4.41
N TYR A 159 8.50 -11.21 3.34
CA TYR A 159 8.37 -11.74 1.98
C TYR A 159 9.68 -11.71 1.18
N ILE A 160 10.59 -10.80 1.50
CA ILE A 160 11.84 -10.62 0.74
C ILE A 160 13.00 -11.34 1.43
N SER A 161 13.22 -11.09 2.72
CA SER A 161 14.31 -11.71 3.49
C SER A 161 14.11 -13.22 3.64
N GLU A 162 12.87 -13.66 3.84
CA GLU A 162 12.49 -15.07 3.93
C GLU A 162 12.29 -15.75 2.57
N ASN A 163 12.43 -15.00 1.46
CA ASN A 163 12.18 -15.48 0.09
C ASN A 163 10.79 -16.15 -0.06
N ASN A 164 9.78 -15.56 0.58
CA ASN A 164 8.43 -16.08 0.65
C ASN A 164 7.53 -15.23 -0.24
N ARG A 165 7.36 -15.63 -1.51
CA ARG A 165 6.52 -14.87 -2.45
C ARG A 165 5.05 -14.90 -2.03
N ILE A 166 4.43 -13.72 -2.00
CA ILE A 166 2.98 -13.59 -1.80
C ILE A 166 2.27 -13.58 -3.15
N PHE A 167 1.27 -14.45 -3.28
CA PHE A 167 0.45 -14.58 -4.50
C PHE A 167 -0.98 -14.13 -4.26
N CYS A 168 -1.51 -14.41 -3.07
CA CYS A 168 -2.86 -14.05 -2.66
C CYS A 168 -2.82 -13.30 -1.34
N VAL A 169 -3.67 -12.28 -1.21
CA VAL A 169 -3.79 -11.44 -0.02
C VAL A 169 -5.19 -11.61 0.55
N ASN A 170 -5.26 -12.11 1.78
CA ASN A 170 -6.52 -12.22 2.51
C ASN A 170 -7.08 -10.83 2.85
N PRO A 171 -8.42 -10.65 2.83
CA PRO A 171 -9.02 -9.41 3.29
C PRO A 171 -8.68 -9.16 4.76
N PRO A 172 -8.44 -7.91 5.18
CA PRO A 172 -8.19 -7.59 6.56
C PRO A 172 -9.50 -7.75 7.33
N ASP A 173 -9.39 -8.19 8.57
CA ASP A 173 -10.52 -8.20 9.51
C ASP A 173 -10.93 -6.76 9.85
N VAL A 174 -11.80 -6.20 9.00
CA VAL A 174 -12.32 -4.84 9.01
C VAL A 174 -13.80 -4.93 8.63
N PRO A 175 -14.72 -4.33 9.39
CA PRO A 175 -16.14 -4.31 9.04
C PRO A 175 -16.39 -3.63 7.69
N ALA A 176 -17.40 -4.09 6.94
CA ALA A 176 -17.82 -3.46 5.68
C ALA A 176 -16.64 -3.16 4.74
N LEU A 177 -15.80 -4.16 4.46
CA LEU A 177 -14.77 -4.06 3.43
C LEU A 177 -15.42 -4.15 2.05
N LEU A 178 -15.89 -3.01 1.56
CA LEU A 178 -16.65 -2.90 0.33
C LEU A 178 -15.94 -1.98 -0.68
N LEU A 179 -15.97 -2.37 -1.95
CA LEU A 179 -15.65 -1.52 -3.09
C LEU A 179 -16.86 -1.51 -4.04
N TYR A 180 -17.42 -0.33 -4.30
CA TYR A 180 -18.62 -0.16 -5.11
C TYR A 180 -19.79 -1.05 -4.66
N ASN A 181 -20.04 -1.09 -3.35
CA ASN A 181 -21.03 -1.94 -2.68
C ASN A 181 -20.81 -3.47 -2.80
N GLN A 182 -19.70 -3.91 -3.37
CA GLN A 182 -19.33 -5.32 -3.42
C GLN A 182 -18.31 -5.65 -2.34
N HIS A 183 -18.46 -6.82 -1.72
CA HIS A 183 -17.47 -7.33 -0.78
C HIS A 183 -16.15 -7.59 -1.49
N ILE A 184 -15.04 -7.24 -0.83
CA ILE A 184 -13.70 -7.57 -1.31
C ILE A 184 -13.28 -8.87 -0.62
N ASP A 185 -13.13 -9.92 -1.42
CA ASP A 185 -12.64 -11.23 -0.97
C ASP A 185 -11.11 -11.31 -1.08
N ILE A 186 -10.58 -12.54 -1.09
CA ILE A 186 -9.16 -12.80 -1.31
C ILE A 186 -8.77 -12.26 -2.70
N ILE A 187 -7.68 -11.50 -2.76
CA ILE A 187 -7.14 -10.96 -4.01
C ILE A 187 -5.91 -11.77 -4.38
N CYS A 188 -5.95 -12.44 -5.52
CA CYS A 188 -4.82 -13.17 -6.08
C CYS A 188 -4.25 -12.43 -7.29
N ASP A 189 -2.97 -12.64 -7.58
CA ASP A 189 -2.35 -12.25 -8.85
C ASP A 189 -2.70 -13.30 -9.91
N ASP A 190 -3.74 -13.00 -10.72
CA ASP A 190 -4.33 -13.94 -11.68
C ASP A 190 -3.37 -14.35 -12.82
N MET A 191 -2.26 -13.62 -13.03
CA MET A 191 -1.26 -13.95 -14.07
C MET A 191 -0.57 -15.32 -13.88
N ILE A 192 -0.79 -16.01 -12.75
CA ILE A 192 -0.25 -17.34 -12.49
C ILE A 192 -1.27 -18.46 -12.73
N ILE A 193 -2.57 -18.16 -12.72
CA ILE A 193 -3.59 -19.19 -12.93
C ILE A 193 -3.51 -19.74 -14.36
N ASP A 194 -3.12 -18.93 -15.34
CA ASP A 194 -2.97 -19.37 -16.74
C ASP A 194 -1.73 -20.23 -16.97
N TYR A 195 -0.60 -19.96 -16.30
CA TYR A 195 0.64 -20.71 -16.52
C TYR A 195 0.61 -22.15 -15.98
N HIS A 196 -0.16 -22.42 -14.93
CA HIS A 196 -0.30 -23.78 -14.38
C HIS A 196 -1.39 -24.61 -15.06
N ASN A 197 -2.36 -23.99 -15.74
CA ASN A 197 -3.37 -24.72 -16.50
C ASN A 197 -2.90 -25.13 -17.90
N GLU A 198 -2.00 -24.36 -18.54
CA GLU A 198 -1.43 -24.78 -19.85
C GLU A 198 -0.42 -25.93 -19.70
N SER A 199 0.37 -25.96 -18.62
CA SER A 199 1.36 -27.04 -18.40
C SER A 199 0.72 -28.40 -18.07
N LEU A 200 -0.56 -28.44 -17.68
CA LEU A 200 -1.29 -29.70 -17.41
C LEU A 200 -2.04 -30.23 -18.63
N LEU A 201 -2.20 -29.43 -19.69
CA LEU A 201 -2.86 -29.84 -20.93
C LEU A 201 -1.86 -30.49 -21.91
N GLU A 202 -0.60 -30.05 -21.92
CA GLU A 202 0.44 -30.66 -22.79
C GLU A 202 0.87 -32.07 -22.33
N ASP A 203 0.82 -32.38 -21.03
CA ASP A 203 1.14 -33.72 -20.50
C ASP A 203 0.00 -34.74 -20.65
N SER A 204 -1.16 -34.34 -21.18
CA SER A 204 -2.32 -35.22 -21.40
C SER A 204 -2.46 -35.72 -22.85
N LEU A 205 -1.53 -35.36 -23.73
CA LEU A 205 -1.55 -35.68 -25.16
C LEU A 205 -0.32 -36.46 -25.66
N VAL A 206 0.39 -37.18 -24.78
CA VAL A 206 1.45 -38.13 -25.15
C VAL A 206 1.08 -39.55 -24.79
#